data_AF-R0K8X3-F1
#
_entry.id   AF-R0K8X3-F1
#
_cell.length_a   1.000
_cell.length_b   1.000
_cell.length_c   1.000
_cell.angle_alpha   90.00
_cell.angle_beta   90.00
_cell.angle_gamma   90.00
#
_symmetry.space_group_name_H-M   'P 1'
#
loop_
_entity.id
_entity.type
_entity.pdbx_description
1 polymer ?
#
loop_
_entity_poly.entity_id
_entity_poly.type
_entity_poly.pdbx_seq_one_letter_code
_entity_poly.pdbx_strand_id
1 'polypeptide(L)'
;QSVDVRDKPGPGEKAEKQRSKFFGRRTATGFRVAYVVFKKPASVQAVKALAQEGPLLVSTDSHPVKTGVSKWIARYADSVVDQEELKAEVDTFMQDYDKKVAQEEAKAAQEEGVPDEEGWVKVTRRGRKPGLPRTEAANLRVLERERRKRARKELLNFYAWQHRETKREHIAQLRKKFEEDKQRIALMRAQRKFRPY
;
A
#
# COMPACT_ATOMS: atom_id res chain seq x y z
N GLN A 1 0.83 -26.75 24.35
CA GLN A 1 1.79 -25.70 23.93
C GLN A 1 1.40 -25.30 22.51
N SER A 2 1.56 -24.05 22.11
CA SER A 2 1.33 -23.63 20.72
C SER A 2 2.61 -23.05 20.15
N VAL A 3 2.87 -23.32 18.86
CA VAL A 3 4.06 -22.83 18.15
C VAL A 3 3.59 -22.04 16.95
N ASP A 4 3.97 -20.76 16.90
CA ASP A 4 3.64 -19.85 15.81
C ASP A 4 4.93 -19.43 15.10
N VAL A 5 5.03 -19.67 13.79
CA VAL A 5 6.20 -19.28 12.98
C VAL A 5 5.94 -17.94 12.30
N ARG A 6 6.92 -17.03 12.35
CA ARG A 6 6.86 -15.68 11.79
C ARG A 6 8.09 -15.36 10.94
N ASP A 7 7.90 -14.49 9.95
CA ASP A 7 8.96 -14.02 9.05
C ASP A 7 9.78 -12.86 9.66
N LYS A 8 9.23 -12.14 10.65
CA LYS A 8 9.93 -11.02 11.32
C LYS A 8 9.79 -11.11 12.84
N PRO A 9 10.84 -10.80 13.60
CA PRO A 9 10.76 -10.68 15.05
C PRO A 9 9.96 -9.42 15.43
N GLY A 10 8.96 -9.58 16.30
CA GLY A 10 8.21 -8.47 16.87
C GLY A 10 6.87 -8.91 17.49
N PRO A 11 6.24 -8.07 18.33
CA PRO A 11 4.89 -8.26 18.84
C PRO A 11 3.86 -8.00 17.73
N GLY A 12 4.00 -8.68 16.59
CA GLY A 12 3.02 -8.66 15.50
C GLY A 12 1.77 -9.44 15.87
N GLU A 13 0.67 -9.15 15.17
CA GLU A 13 -0.57 -9.92 15.26
C GLU A 13 -0.29 -11.41 14.99
N LYS A 14 -1.10 -12.29 15.62
CA LYS A 14 -1.02 -13.73 15.37
C LYS A 14 -1.16 -13.95 13.87
N ALA A 15 -0.28 -14.76 13.28
CA ALA A 15 -0.43 -15.14 11.88
C ALA A 15 -1.83 -15.75 11.74
N GLU A 16 -2.68 -15.14 10.91
CA GLU A 16 -3.98 -15.72 10.62
C GLU A 16 -3.72 -17.16 10.14
N LYS A 17 -4.40 -18.12 10.79
CA LYS A 17 -4.31 -19.52 10.37
C LYS A 17 -4.61 -19.57 8.87
N GLN A 18 -3.80 -20.33 8.14
CA GLN A 18 -4.09 -20.58 6.73
C GLN A 18 -5.51 -21.12 6.64
N ARG A 19 -6.38 -20.38 5.94
CA ARG A 19 -7.80 -20.72 5.83
C ARG A 19 -8.04 -21.89 4.87
N SER A 20 -7.05 -22.19 4.05
CA SER A 20 -7.07 -23.17 2.98
C SER A 20 -5.94 -24.16 3.13
N LYS A 21 -6.20 -25.42 2.78
CA LYS A 21 -5.16 -26.45 2.70
C LYS A 21 -4.30 -26.26 1.45
N PHE A 22 -4.89 -25.73 0.39
CA PHE A 22 -4.26 -25.62 -0.92
C PHE A 22 -3.59 -24.28 -1.19
N PHE A 23 -4.11 -23.18 -0.63
CA PHE A 23 -3.61 -21.82 -0.91
C PHE A 23 -2.76 -21.28 0.24
N GLY A 24 -1.56 -21.85 0.39
CA GLY A 24 -0.54 -21.30 1.28
C GLY A 24 0.15 -20.07 0.68
N ARG A 25 0.32 -19.00 1.45
CA ARG A 25 1.26 -17.93 1.09
C ARG A 25 2.66 -18.55 0.97
N ARG A 26 3.32 -18.37 -0.18
CA ARG A 26 4.72 -18.76 -0.34
C ARG A 26 5.53 -18.06 0.73
N THR A 27 6.11 -18.86 1.62
CA THR A 27 6.98 -18.34 2.70
C THR A 27 8.21 -17.72 2.06
N ALA A 28 8.52 -16.48 2.44
CA ALA A 28 9.69 -15.79 1.93
C ALA A 28 10.95 -16.61 2.27
N THR A 29 11.92 -16.63 1.36
CA THR A 29 13.24 -17.18 1.62
C THR A 29 14.00 -16.22 2.54
N GLY A 30 14.22 -16.62 3.78
CA GLY A 30 14.87 -15.78 4.79
C GLY A 30 14.83 -16.39 6.20
N PHE A 31 15.27 -15.62 7.19
CA PHE A 31 15.22 -16.00 8.59
C PHE A 31 13.77 -16.17 9.06
N ARG A 32 13.53 -17.24 9.84
CA ARG A 32 12.22 -17.53 10.45
C ARG A 32 12.36 -17.51 11.96
N VAL A 33 11.39 -16.91 12.63
CA VAL A 33 11.32 -16.83 14.09
C VAL A 33 10.11 -17.62 14.56
N ALA A 34 10.32 -18.65 15.38
CA ALA A 34 9.25 -19.41 15.99
C ALA A 34 8.98 -18.92 17.42
N TYR A 35 7.73 -18.58 17.71
CA TYR A 35 7.24 -18.24 19.04
C TYR A 35 6.61 -19.47 19.66
N VAL A 36 7.20 -19.96 20.75
CA VAL A 36 6.68 -21.11 21.51
C VAL A 36 5.98 -20.59 22.76
N VAL A 37 4.67 -20.83 22.85
CA VAL A 37 3.85 -20.41 24.00
C VAL A 37 3.56 -21.60 24.90
N PHE A 38 3.97 -21.47 26.15
CA PHE A 38 3.78 -22.46 27.20
C PHE A 38 2.52 -22.18 28.03
N LYS A 39 1.87 -23.24 28.52
CA LYS A 39 0.66 -23.12 29.34
C LYS A 39 0.95 -22.59 30.75
N LYS A 40 2.14 -22.86 31.30
CA LYS A 40 2.57 -22.47 32.65
C LYS A 40 3.85 -21.65 32.59
N PRO A 41 4.01 -20.58 33.39
CA PRO A 41 5.24 -19.79 33.42
C PRO A 41 6.43 -20.59 33.94
N ALA A 42 6.21 -21.48 34.91
CA ALA A 42 7.25 -22.37 35.46
C ALA A 42 7.91 -23.25 34.38
N SER A 43 7.17 -23.65 33.35
CA SER A 43 7.73 -24.47 32.25
C SER A 43 8.69 -23.69 31.36
N VAL A 44 8.54 -22.36 31.25
CA VAL A 44 9.53 -21.51 30.54
C VAL A 44 10.84 -21.47 31.30
N GLN A 45 10.78 -21.34 32.63
CA GLN A 45 11.96 -21.36 33.49
C GLN A 45 12.65 -22.72 33.46
N ALA A 46 11.86 -23.81 33.52
CA ALA A 46 12.40 -25.17 33.42
C ALA A 46 13.11 -25.43 32.08
N VAL A 47 12.54 -24.98 30.95
CA VAL A 47 13.18 -25.12 29.63
C VAL A 47 14.43 -24.27 29.50
N LYS A 48 14.44 -23.05 30.08
CA LYS A 48 15.65 -22.22 30.12
C LYS A 48 16.75 -22.82 30.98
N ALA A 49 16.38 -23.47 32.08
CA ALA A 49 17.30 -24.18 32.95
C ALA A 49 17.81 -25.49 32.32
N LEU A 50 17.00 -26.11 31.45
CA LEU A 50 17.39 -27.23 30.61
C LEU A 50 18.26 -26.74 29.44
N ALA A 51 19.41 -26.15 29.75
CA ALA A 51 20.41 -25.84 28.76
C ALA A 51 20.98 -27.16 28.23
N GLN A 52 20.60 -27.55 27.01
CA GLN A 52 21.26 -28.66 26.34
C GLN A 52 22.70 -28.25 26.05
N GLU A 53 23.66 -28.99 26.61
CA GLU A 53 25.07 -28.84 26.29
C GLU A 53 25.32 -29.41 24.88
N GLY A 54 25.27 -28.55 23.87
CA GLY A 54 25.65 -28.91 22.51
C GLY A 54 24.89 -28.19 21.40
N PRO A 55 25.31 -28.35 20.13
CA PRO A 55 24.59 -27.83 18.99
C PRO A 55 23.23 -28.52 18.87
N LEU A 56 22.15 -27.74 18.69
CA LEU A 56 20.82 -28.26 18.41
C LEU A 56 20.83 -28.97 17.06
N LEU A 57 20.77 -30.30 17.08
CA LEU A 57 20.68 -31.13 15.89
C LEU A 57 19.26 -31.11 15.34
N VAL A 58 19.12 -30.72 14.08
CA VAL A 58 17.82 -30.64 13.40
C VAL A 58 17.30 -32.03 13.00
N SER A 59 18.21 -33.00 12.82
CA SER A 59 17.88 -34.38 12.48
C SER A 59 18.41 -35.31 13.56
N THR A 60 17.53 -36.11 14.15
CA THR A 60 17.86 -37.14 15.15
C THR A 60 17.48 -38.52 14.62
N ASP A 61 18.03 -39.59 15.20
CA ASP A 61 17.72 -40.97 14.79
C ASP A 61 16.24 -41.32 14.97
N SER A 62 15.59 -40.71 15.97
CA SER A 62 14.15 -40.86 16.21
C SER A 62 13.30 -40.04 15.24
N HIS A 63 13.81 -38.92 14.73
CA HIS A 63 13.08 -37.98 13.87
C HIS A 63 13.99 -37.49 12.73
N PRO A 64 14.27 -38.33 11.72
CA PRO A 64 15.15 -37.96 10.62
C PRO A 64 14.50 -36.91 9.72
N VAL A 65 15.24 -35.87 9.39
CA VAL A 65 14.78 -34.86 8.42
C VAL A 65 14.94 -35.42 7.01
N LYS A 66 13.85 -35.44 6.25
CA LYS A 66 13.89 -35.82 4.83
C LYS A 66 14.77 -34.83 4.05
N THR A 67 15.90 -35.30 3.53
CA THR A 67 16.83 -34.54 2.70
C THR A 67 17.00 -35.19 1.32
N GLY A 68 17.64 -34.48 0.39
CA GLY A 68 17.92 -35.02 -0.95
C GLY A 68 16.69 -35.45 -1.74
N VAL A 69 16.80 -36.57 -2.47
CA VAL A 69 15.75 -37.08 -3.38
C VAL A 69 14.44 -37.36 -2.66
N SER A 70 14.47 -37.95 -1.46
CA SER A 70 13.27 -38.26 -0.67
C SER A 70 12.46 -37.02 -0.32
N LYS A 71 13.13 -35.87 -0.11
CA LYS A 71 12.46 -34.58 0.07
C LYS A 71 11.74 -34.13 -1.19
N TRP A 72 12.38 -34.27 -2.34
CA TRP A 72 11.82 -33.87 -3.64
C TRP A 72 10.64 -34.76 -4.05
N ILE A 73 10.73 -36.07 -3.82
CA ILE A 73 9.64 -37.03 -4.06
C ILE A 73 8.44 -36.67 -3.19
N ALA A 74 8.64 -36.46 -1.88
CA ALA A 74 7.56 -36.07 -0.98
C ALA A 74 6.92 -34.73 -1.42
N ARG A 75 7.74 -33.73 -1.74
CA ARG A 75 7.25 -32.43 -2.23
C ARG A 75 6.48 -32.54 -3.55
N TYR A 76 6.89 -33.44 -4.44
CA TYR A 76 6.17 -33.70 -5.69
C TYR A 76 4.84 -34.38 -5.43
N ALA A 77 4.80 -35.40 -4.57
CA ALA A 77 3.57 -36.05 -4.15
C ALA A 77 2.60 -35.05 -3.51
N ASP A 78 3.07 -34.17 -2.62
CA ASP A 78 2.28 -33.11 -1.98
C ASP A 78 1.80 -32.05 -2.98
N SER A 79 2.44 -31.92 -4.14
CA SER A 79 2.01 -30.98 -5.19
C SER A 79 0.84 -31.52 -6.02
N VAL A 80 0.64 -32.83 -6.00
CA VAL A 80 -0.51 -33.48 -6.64
C VAL A 80 -1.68 -33.39 -5.68
N VAL A 81 -2.62 -32.52 -6.00
CA VAL A 81 -3.81 -32.25 -5.20
C VAL A 81 -4.98 -33.07 -5.74
N ASP A 82 -5.79 -33.62 -4.83
CA ASP A 82 -7.07 -34.23 -5.19
C ASP A 82 -8.04 -33.15 -5.71
N GLN A 83 -8.58 -33.39 -6.91
CA GLN A 83 -9.42 -32.44 -7.61
C GLN A 83 -10.77 -32.24 -6.91
N GLU A 84 -11.31 -33.29 -6.31
CA GLU A 84 -12.62 -33.25 -5.65
C GLU A 84 -12.56 -32.42 -4.36
N GLU A 85 -11.55 -32.67 -3.52
CA GLU A 85 -11.33 -31.89 -2.30
C GLU A 85 -11.07 -30.40 -2.60
N LEU A 86 -10.23 -30.12 -3.61
CA LEU A 86 -9.95 -28.74 -4.03
C LEU A 86 -11.21 -28.03 -4.50
N LYS A 87 -12.03 -28.69 -5.33
CA LYS A 87 -13.26 -28.12 -5.84
C LYS A 87 -14.24 -27.82 -4.71
N ALA A 88 -14.41 -28.73 -3.76
CA ALA A 88 -15.28 -28.50 -2.60
C ALA A 88 -14.83 -27.30 -1.76
N GLU A 89 -13.51 -27.13 -1.55
CA GLU A 89 -12.98 -25.98 -0.81
C GLU A 89 -13.22 -24.65 -1.56
N VAL A 90 -13.02 -24.64 -2.89
CA VAL A 90 -13.26 -23.45 -3.72
C VAL A 90 -14.76 -23.11 -3.76
N ASP A 91 -15.63 -24.10 -3.94
CA ASP A 91 -17.07 -23.91 -4.02
C ASP A 91 -17.62 -23.35 -2.71
N THR A 92 -17.18 -23.88 -1.56
CA THR A 92 -17.57 -23.36 -0.24
C THR A 92 -17.09 -21.92 -0.02
N PHE A 93 -15.84 -21.61 -0.41
CA PHE A 93 -15.31 -20.26 -0.34
C PHE A 93 -16.10 -19.27 -1.21
N MET A 94 -16.42 -19.66 -2.45
CA MET A 94 -17.17 -18.82 -3.37
C MET A 94 -18.60 -18.59 -2.88
N GLN A 95 -19.28 -19.62 -2.38
CA GLN A 95 -20.60 -19.47 -1.77
C GLN A 95 -20.60 -18.48 -0.60
N ASP A 96 -19.61 -18.54 0.27
CA ASP A 96 -19.50 -17.60 1.40
C ASP A 96 -19.15 -16.18 0.95
N TYR A 97 -18.38 -16.03 -0.12
CA TYR A 97 -18.12 -14.73 -0.73
C TYR A 97 -19.39 -14.15 -1.35
N ASP A 98 -20.12 -14.91 -2.15
CA ASP A 98 -21.35 -14.47 -2.81
C ASP A 98 -22.42 -14.08 -1.79
N LYS A 99 -22.55 -14.83 -0.68
CA LYS A 99 -23.41 -14.45 0.45
C LYS A 99 -23.05 -13.09 1.04
N LYS A 100 -21.76 -12.81 1.23
CA LYS A 100 -21.30 -11.52 1.77
C LYS A 100 -21.58 -10.38 0.80
N VAL A 101 -21.29 -10.57 -0.48
CA VAL A 101 -21.58 -9.57 -1.52
C VAL A 101 -23.08 -9.30 -1.59
N ALA A 102 -23.92 -10.33 -1.60
CA ALA A 102 -25.37 -10.17 -1.61
C ALA A 102 -25.89 -9.42 -0.36
N GLN A 103 -25.32 -9.68 0.83
CA GLN A 103 -25.66 -8.94 2.04
C GLN A 103 -25.24 -7.47 1.96
N GLU A 104 -24.05 -7.18 1.44
CA GLU A 104 -23.59 -5.80 1.22
C GLU A 104 -24.47 -5.05 0.21
N GLU A 105 -24.85 -5.71 -0.88
CA GLU A 105 -25.76 -5.15 -1.87
C GLU A 105 -27.17 -4.92 -1.31
N ALA A 106 -27.69 -5.85 -0.50
CA ALA A 106 -28.99 -5.68 0.18
C ALA A 106 -28.98 -4.51 1.16
N LYS A 107 -27.90 -4.36 1.96
CA LYS A 107 -27.71 -3.20 2.85
C LYS A 107 -27.63 -1.90 2.04
N ALA A 108 -26.85 -1.89 0.97
CA ALA A 108 -26.74 -0.72 0.09
C ALA A 108 -28.09 -0.35 -0.56
N ALA A 109 -28.92 -1.34 -0.91
CA ALA A 109 -30.26 -1.13 -1.43
C ALA A 109 -31.24 -0.60 -0.38
N GLN A 110 -31.08 -0.99 0.89
CA GLN A 110 -31.87 -0.45 2.01
C GLN A 110 -31.47 0.99 2.36
N GLU A 111 -30.18 1.31 2.28
CA GLU A 111 -29.67 2.67 2.50
C GLU A 111 -29.93 3.60 1.30
N GLU A 112 -30.21 3.06 0.12
CA GLU A 112 -30.50 3.85 -1.07
C GLU A 112 -31.90 4.44 -0.99
N GLY A 113 -31.97 5.79 -0.97
CA GLY A 113 -33.23 6.51 -0.99
C GLY A 113 -33.83 6.81 0.39
N VAL A 114 -33.18 6.38 1.48
CA VAL A 114 -33.52 6.87 2.82
C VAL A 114 -32.87 8.24 3.01
N PRO A 115 -33.65 9.32 3.23
CA PRO A 115 -33.10 10.62 3.55
C PRO A 115 -32.49 10.59 4.95
N ASP A 116 -31.30 11.18 5.09
CA ASP A 116 -30.69 11.40 6.40
C ASP A 116 -31.53 12.39 7.24
N GLU A 117 -31.23 12.55 8.53
CA GLU A 117 -31.93 13.47 9.45
C GLU A 117 -31.93 14.94 8.96
N GLU A 118 -30.99 15.28 8.07
CA GLU A 118 -30.83 16.58 7.42
C GLU A 118 -31.49 16.67 6.02
N GLY A 119 -32.22 15.62 5.59
CA GLY A 119 -32.96 15.56 4.33
C GLY A 119 -32.11 15.27 3.09
N TRP A 120 -30.83 14.94 3.25
CA TRP A 120 -29.97 14.56 2.13
C TRP A 120 -30.17 13.10 1.73
N VAL A 121 -30.28 12.84 0.43
CA VAL A 121 -30.33 11.48 -0.11
C VAL A 121 -28.93 11.06 -0.56
N LYS A 122 -28.36 10.06 0.10
CA LYS A 122 -27.07 9.46 -0.28
C LYS A 122 -27.19 8.75 -1.63
N VAL A 123 -26.60 9.33 -2.68
CA VAL A 123 -26.51 8.70 -4.00
C VAL A 123 -25.48 7.57 -3.95
N THR A 124 -25.93 6.35 -3.69
CA THR A 124 -25.09 5.15 -3.82
C THR A 124 -25.13 4.67 -5.27
N ARG A 125 -23.98 4.44 -5.90
CA ARG A 125 -23.93 3.88 -7.25
C ARG A 125 -23.87 2.35 -7.13
N ARG A 126 -25.01 1.67 -7.31
CA ARG A 126 -25.04 0.19 -7.37
C ARG A 126 -24.07 -0.34 -8.43
N GLY A 127 -23.38 -1.44 -8.11
CA GLY A 127 -22.59 -2.22 -9.06
C GLY A 127 -21.20 -1.68 -9.42
N ARG A 128 -20.71 -0.60 -8.80
CA ARG A 128 -19.32 -0.16 -9.07
C ARG A 128 -18.36 -0.80 -8.06
N LYS A 129 -17.56 -1.77 -8.52
CA LYS A 129 -16.33 -2.17 -7.81
C LYS A 129 -15.52 -0.89 -7.51
N PRO A 130 -14.99 -0.69 -6.30
CA PRO A 130 -14.19 0.48 -5.98
C PRO A 130 -12.93 0.47 -6.85
N GLY A 131 -13.04 1.06 -8.04
CA GLY A 131 -12.04 0.99 -9.11
C GLY A 131 -10.82 1.85 -8.87
N LEU A 132 -10.75 2.55 -7.74
CA LEU A 132 -9.57 3.27 -7.31
C LEU A 132 -9.25 2.90 -5.86
N PRO A 133 -8.08 2.29 -5.59
CA PRO A 133 -7.67 2.03 -4.22
C PRO A 133 -7.61 3.37 -3.49
N ARG A 134 -8.25 3.46 -2.33
CA ARG A 134 -8.21 4.61 -1.41
C ARG A 134 -6.81 4.73 -0.78
N THR A 135 -5.83 5.01 -1.63
CA THR A 135 -4.44 5.28 -1.28
C THR A 135 -4.18 6.75 -1.50
N GLU A 136 -3.37 7.36 -0.64
CA GLU A 136 -3.03 8.78 -0.74
C GLU A 136 -2.47 9.13 -2.13
N ALA A 137 -1.63 8.25 -2.69
CA ALA A 137 -1.07 8.41 -4.03
C ALA A 137 -2.13 8.45 -5.15
N ALA A 138 -3.19 7.65 -5.04
CA ALA A 138 -4.27 7.65 -6.02
C ALA A 138 -5.13 8.93 -5.91
N ASN A 139 -5.36 9.39 -4.68
CA ASN A 139 -6.08 10.65 -4.44
C ASN A 139 -5.29 11.85 -4.98
N LEU A 140 -3.98 11.90 -4.76
CA LEU A 140 -3.11 12.96 -5.30
C LEU A 140 -3.16 13.01 -6.83
N ARG A 141 -3.14 11.85 -7.51
CA ARG A 141 -3.25 11.79 -8.98
C ARG A 141 -4.60 12.32 -9.50
N VAL A 142 -5.69 12.07 -8.77
CA VAL A 142 -7.01 12.61 -9.12
C VAL A 142 -7.01 14.13 -8.95
N LEU A 143 -6.48 14.61 -7.82
CA LEU A 143 -6.42 16.04 -7.48
C LEU A 143 -5.54 16.82 -8.47
N GLU A 144 -4.42 16.25 -8.93
CA GLU A 144 -3.60 16.80 -10.01
C GLU A 144 -4.37 16.90 -11.33
N ARG A 145 -5.12 15.85 -11.71
CA ARG A 145 -5.95 15.88 -12.93
C ARG A 145 -7.02 16.95 -12.85
N GLU A 146 -7.64 17.14 -11.69
CA GLU A 146 -8.61 18.20 -11.47
C GLU A 146 -7.98 19.59 -11.54
N ARG A 147 -6.81 19.79 -10.91
CA ARG A 147 -6.05 21.05 -10.99
C ARG A 147 -5.68 21.40 -12.43
N ARG A 148 -5.24 20.41 -13.23
CA ARG A 148 -4.96 20.61 -14.67
C ARG A 148 -6.22 20.98 -15.45
N LYS A 149 -7.38 20.39 -15.13
CA LYS A 149 -8.66 20.77 -15.76
C LYS A 149 -9.09 22.18 -15.38
N ARG A 150 -8.92 22.59 -14.12
CA ARG A 150 -9.22 23.96 -13.67
C ARG A 150 -8.31 24.97 -14.36
N ALA A 151 -7.00 24.73 -14.38
CA ALA A 151 -6.04 25.59 -15.08
C ALA A 151 -6.32 25.74 -16.60
N ARG A 152 -6.90 24.71 -17.25
CA ARG A 152 -7.35 24.80 -18.65
C ARG A 152 -8.64 25.63 -18.83
N LYS A 153 -9.50 25.65 -17.81
CA LYS A 153 -10.79 26.36 -17.84
C LYS A 153 -10.68 27.80 -17.34
N GLU A 154 -9.68 28.10 -16.52
CA GLU A 154 -9.33 29.46 -16.13
C GLU A 154 -8.86 30.21 -17.37
N LEU A 155 -9.72 31.07 -17.93
CA LEU A 155 -9.32 32.00 -18.97
C LEU A 155 -8.39 33.04 -18.34
N LEU A 156 -7.08 32.82 -18.49
CA LEU A 156 -6.08 33.81 -18.10
C LEU A 156 -6.31 35.09 -18.92
N ASN A 157 -6.47 36.21 -18.23
CA ASN A 157 -6.81 37.51 -18.82
C ASN A 157 -8.21 37.58 -19.47
N PHE A 158 -9.21 36.92 -18.87
CA PHE A 158 -10.61 37.02 -19.32
C PHE A 158 -11.10 38.47 -19.47
N TYR A 159 -10.66 39.37 -18.59
CA TYR A 159 -11.10 40.77 -18.60
C TYR A 159 -10.07 41.72 -19.21
N ALA A 160 -10.56 42.71 -19.96
CA ALA A 160 -9.71 43.72 -20.60
C ALA A 160 -8.81 44.49 -19.62
N TRP A 161 -9.24 44.68 -18.36
CA TRP A 161 -8.42 45.33 -17.34
C TRP A 161 -7.22 44.46 -16.92
N GLN A 162 -7.34 43.13 -16.94
CA GLN A 162 -6.22 42.20 -16.65
C GLN A 162 -5.15 42.32 -17.72
N HIS A 163 -5.54 42.44 -18.99
CA HIS A 163 -4.62 42.72 -20.09
C HIS A 163 -3.93 44.09 -19.97
N ARG A 164 -4.62 45.11 -19.45
CA ARG A 164 -4.03 46.44 -19.24
C ARG A 164 -3.04 46.41 -18.07
N GLU A 165 -3.38 45.73 -16.98
CA GLU A 165 -2.53 45.61 -15.80
C GLU A 165 -1.25 44.83 -16.13
N THR A 166 -1.37 43.65 -16.73
CA THR A 166 -0.21 42.82 -17.12
C THR A 166 0.74 43.56 -18.07
N LYS A 167 0.22 44.33 -19.04
CA LYS A 167 1.04 45.19 -19.90
C LYS A 167 1.71 46.31 -19.12
N ARG A 168 1.01 46.95 -18.19
CA ARG A 168 1.55 48.02 -17.34
C ARG A 168 2.68 47.50 -16.44
N GLU A 169 2.47 46.39 -15.77
CA GLU A 169 3.47 45.71 -14.94
C GLU A 169 4.69 45.32 -15.76
N HIS A 170 4.48 44.76 -16.96
CA HIS A 170 5.58 44.38 -17.85
C HIS A 170 6.43 45.60 -18.28
N ILE A 171 5.77 46.72 -18.64
CA ILE A 171 6.46 47.97 -18.98
C ILE A 171 7.23 48.51 -17.75
N ALA A 172 6.64 48.46 -16.56
CA ALA A 172 7.30 48.89 -15.33
C ALA A 172 8.54 48.04 -15.02
N GLN A 173 8.46 46.72 -15.19
CA GLN A 173 9.61 45.81 -15.04
C GLN A 173 10.73 46.12 -16.03
N LEU A 174 10.41 46.42 -17.29
CA LEU A 174 11.40 46.81 -18.30
C LEU A 174 12.10 48.12 -17.94
N ARG A 175 11.35 49.13 -17.47
CA ARG A 175 11.93 50.41 -17.00
C ARG A 175 12.87 50.20 -15.82
N LYS A 176 12.46 49.39 -14.84
CA LYS A 176 13.29 49.05 -13.68
C LYS A 176 14.61 48.37 -14.10
N LYS A 177 14.53 47.35 -14.96
CA LYS A 177 15.72 46.66 -15.49
C LYS A 177 16.64 47.62 -16.25
N PHE A 178 16.07 48.54 -17.03
CA PHE A 178 16.85 49.54 -17.76
C PHE A 178 17.58 50.51 -16.83
N GLU A 179 16.94 50.96 -15.75
CA GLU A 179 17.59 51.79 -14.73
C GLU A 179 18.72 51.05 -14.01
N GLU A 180 18.49 49.79 -13.63
CA GLU A 180 19.51 48.92 -13.03
C GLU A 180 20.70 48.71 -13.97
N ASP A 181 20.45 48.46 -15.26
CA ASP A 181 21.50 48.31 -16.26
C ASP A 181 22.25 49.63 -16.50
N LYS A 182 21.56 50.77 -16.49
CA LYS A 182 22.19 52.10 -16.58
C LYS A 182 23.12 52.35 -15.39
N GLN A 183 22.68 52.01 -14.18
CA GLN A 183 23.51 52.10 -12.96
C GLN A 183 24.71 51.15 -13.05
N ARG A 184 24.51 49.91 -13.51
CA ARG A 184 25.58 48.92 -13.70
C ARG A 184 26.62 49.40 -14.71
N ILE A 185 26.19 49.95 -15.83
CA ILE A 185 27.08 50.51 -16.86
C ILE A 185 27.85 51.72 -16.31
N ALA A 186 27.21 52.60 -15.54
CA ALA A 186 27.87 53.73 -14.90
C ALA A 186 28.99 53.28 -13.94
N LEU A 187 28.73 52.26 -13.12
CA LEU A 187 29.74 51.65 -12.24
C LEU A 187 30.89 51.02 -13.04
N MET A 188 30.60 50.29 -14.12
CA MET A 188 31.62 49.70 -14.99
C MET A 188 32.48 50.76 -15.70
N ARG A 189 31.87 51.89 -16.10
CA ARG A 189 32.60 53.04 -16.69
C ARG A 189 33.51 53.69 -15.66
N ALA A 190 33.03 53.92 -14.43
CA ALA A 190 33.84 54.45 -13.34
C ALA A 190 35.04 53.55 -13.01
N GLN A 191 34.84 52.22 -13.04
CA GLN A 191 35.91 51.23 -12.85
C GLN A 191 36.77 51.00 -14.10
N ARG A 192 36.54 51.70 -15.22
CA ARG A 192 37.21 51.50 -16.52
C ARG A 192 37.15 50.06 -17.07
N LYS A 193 36.11 49.31 -16.72
CA LYS A 193 35.89 47.92 -17.15
C LYS A 193 34.83 47.79 -18.26
N PHE A 194 34.22 48.89 -18.69
CA PHE A 194 33.20 48.88 -19.74
C PHE A 194 33.83 48.72 -21.12
N ARG A 195 33.46 47.67 -21.86
CA ARG A 195 33.85 47.40 -23.25
C ARG A 195 32.61 47.50 -24.15
N PRO A 196 32.47 48.55 -24.98
CA PRO A 196 31.25 48.81 -25.76
C PRO A 196 31.08 47.93 -27.01
N TYR A 197 32.09 47.13 -27.36
CA TYR A 197 32.15 46.30 -28.56
C TYR A 197 32.76 44.95 -28.20
#